data_AF-A0A2K6UEQ6-F1
#
_entry.id   AF-A0A2K6UEQ6-F1
#
_cell.length_a   1.000
_cell.length_b   1.000
_cell.length_c   1.000
_cell.angle_alpha   90.00
_cell.angle_beta   90.00
_cell.angle_gamma   90.00
#
_symmetry.space_group_name_H-M   'P 1'
#
loop_
_entity.id
_entity.type
_entity.pdbx_description
1 polymer ?
#
loop_
_entity_poly.entity_id
_entity_poly.type
_entity_poly.pdbx_seq_one_letter_code
_entity_poly.pdbx_strand_id
1 'polypeptide(L)'
;MVKLFIGNLPREATEQEIRSLFEQYGKVLECDIIKNYGFVHIEDKTAAEDAIRNLHHYKLHGVNINVEASKNKSKTSTKLHVGNISPTCTNKELRAKFEEYGPVIECDIVKDYAFVHMERAEDAVEAIRGLDNTEFQGKITPVTEVYCCCNKGHIYIIKNCNLILGSRKTEDVEMSYVANCTILNVLF
;
A
#
# COMPACT_ATOMS: atom_id res chain seq x y z
N MET A 1 13.00 -1.87 -2.12
CA MET A 1 12.65 -0.45 -2.21
C MET A 1 12.14 0.07 -0.88
N VAL A 2 12.68 1.17 -0.40
CA VAL A 2 12.27 1.83 0.86
C VAL A 2 11.88 3.27 0.53
N LYS A 3 10.69 3.68 1.02
CA LYS A 3 10.22 5.04 0.91
C LYS A 3 10.71 5.84 2.11
N LEU A 4 11.41 6.93 1.85
CA LEU A 4 11.86 7.91 2.82
C LEU A 4 10.95 9.13 2.79
N PHE A 5 10.66 9.68 3.95
CA PHE A 5 9.97 10.94 4.13
C PHE A 5 10.98 12.02 4.50
N ILE A 6 10.87 13.17 3.85
CA ILE A 6 11.75 14.32 4.04
C ILE A 6 10.86 15.49 4.46
N GLY A 7 10.85 15.82 5.74
CA GLY A 7 10.15 16.96 6.29
C GLY A 7 11.02 18.21 6.36
N ASN A 8 10.37 19.35 6.59
CA ASN A 8 11.03 20.64 6.80
C ASN A 8 11.95 21.05 5.62
N LEU A 9 11.52 20.74 4.40
CA LEU A 9 12.22 21.18 3.20
C LEU A 9 12.04 22.70 3.03
N PRO A 10 13.12 23.45 2.75
CA PRO A 10 13.02 24.85 2.42
C PRO A 10 12.32 25.02 1.06
N ARG A 11 11.66 26.14 0.85
CA ARG A 11 10.93 26.43 -0.41
C ARG A 11 11.84 26.52 -1.64
N GLU A 12 13.12 26.78 -1.40
CA GLU A 12 14.17 26.82 -2.43
C GLU A 12 14.69 25.44 -2.81
N ALA A 13 14.45 24.39 -2.00
CA ALA A 13 14.92 23.05 -2.30
C ALA A 13 14.23 22.51 -3.55
N THR A 14 15.04 22.09 -4.51
CA THR A 14 14.57 21.46 -5.75
C THR A 14 14.62 19.95 -5.68
N GLU A 15 13.77 19.28 -6.48
CA GLU A 15 13.78 17.81 -6.60
C GLU A 15 15.17 17.29 -6.97
N GLN A 16 15.87 18.00 -7.87
CA GLN A 16 17.18 17.62 -8.35
C GLN A 16 18.25 17.68 -7.26
N GLU A 17 18.23 18.72 -6.41
CA GLU A 17 19.14 18.83 -5.27
C GLU A 17 18.91 17.69 -4.26
N ILE A 18 17.65 17.43 -3.91
CA ILE A 18 17.31 16.33 -2.99
C ILE A 18 17.73 15.00 -3.61
N ARG A 19 17.40 14.75 -4.87
CA ARG A 19 17.79 13.53 -5.56
C ARG A 19 19.31 13.32 -5.50
N SER A 20 20.11 14.32 -5.89
CA SER A 20 21.57 14.22 -5.87
C SER A 20 22.14 14.05 -4.45
N LEU A 21 21.47 14.59 -3.43
CA LEU A 21 21.85 14.39 -2.03
C LEU A 21 21.67 12.92 -1.61
N PHE A 22 20.53 12.30 -1.98
CA PHE A 22 20.24 10.90 -1.65
C PHE A 22 21.00 9.90 -2.55
N GLU A 23 21.36 10.28 -3.78
CA GLU A 23 22.16 9.46 -4.71
C GLU A 23 23.57 9.13 -4.19
N GLN A 24 24.09 9.90 -3.22
CA GLN A 24 25.38 9.61 -2.56
C GLN A 24 25.34 8.35 -1.66
N TYR A 25 24.16 7.98 -1.17
CA TYR A 25 23.98 6.84 -0.25
C TYR A 25 23.49 5.60 -0.99
N GLY A 26 22.64 5.80 -1.99
CA GLY A 26 22.13 4.70 -2.79
C GLY A 26 21.35 5.18 -4.00
N LYS A 27 20.99 4.22 -4.84
CA LYS A 27 20.26 4.49 -6.07
C LYS A 27 18.84 4.98 -5.78
N VAL A 28 18.59 6.26 -6.09
CA VAL A 28 17.27 6.87 -6.02
C VAL A 28 16.46 6.48 -7.26
N LEU A 29 15.34 5.81 -7.03
CA LEU A 29 14.42 5.41 -8.08
C LEU A 29 13.45 6.55 -8.42
N GLU A 30 12.86 7.15 -7.38
CA GLU A 30 11.88 8.23 -7.48
C GLU A 30 12.09 9.26 -6.38
N CYS A 31 11.81 10.51 -6.70
CA CYS A 31 11.86 11.65 -5.78
C CYS A 31 10.67 12.54 -6.10
N ASP A 32 9.88 12.91 -5.09
CA ASP A 32 8.72 13.79 -5.21
C ASP A 32 8.80 14.86 -4.12
N ILE A 33 8.64 16.14 -4.48
CA ILE A 33 8.58 17.24 -3.51
C ILE A 33 7.20 17.87 -3.55
N ILE A 34 6.57 18.00 -2.37
CA ILE A 34 5.25 18.59 -2.19
C ILE A 34 5.36 19.68 -1.13
N LYS A 35 5.39 20.93 -1.59
CA LYS A 35 5.45 22.14 -0.74
C LYS A 35 6.67 22.17 0.17
N ASN A 36 6.52 21.75 1.43
CA ASN A 36 7.55 21.82 2.49
C ASN A 36 8.02 20.42 2.93
N TYR A 37 7.65 19.37 2.19
CA TYR A 37 8.08 18.01 2.44
C TYR A 37 8.25 17.25 1.13
N GLY A 38 8.94 16.13 1.16
CA GLY A 38 9.19 15.30 -0.01
C GLY A 38 9.28 13.83 0.34
N PHE A 39 9.31 13.00 -0.68
CA PHE A 39 9.47 11.57 -0.59
C PHE A 39 10.54 11.10 -1.55
N VAL A 40 11.38 10.18 -1.09
CA VAL A 40 12.42 9.57 -1.92
C VAL A 40 12.32 8.06 -1.81
N HIS A 41 12.35 7.38 -2.95
CA HIS A 41 12.37 5.92 -3.02
C HIS A 41 13.78 5.46 -3.32
N ILE A 42 14.38 4.74 -2.36
CA ILE A 42 15.69 4.11 -2.51
C ILE A 42 15.50 2.63 -2.82
N GLU A 43 16.30 2.10 -3.74
CA GLU A 43 16.26 0.69 -4.12
C GLU A 43 16.57 -0.23 -2.92
N ASP A 44 17.68 0.06 -2.23
CA ASP A 44 18.24 -0.74 -1.14
C ASP A 44 17.85 -0.23 0.25
N LYS A 45 17.58 -1.15 1.18
CA LYS A 45 17.19 -0.83 2.55
C LYS A 45 18.35 -0.31 3.40
N THR A 46 19.55 -0.84 3.21
CA THR A 46 20.74 -0.44 3.97
C THR A 46 21.14 0.97 3.58
N ALA A 47 21.13 1.27 2.29
CA ALA A 47 21.35 2.63 1.78
C ALA A 47 20.31 3.63 2.32
N ALA A 48 19.03 3.21 2.42
CA ALA A 48 17.98 4.05 2.97
C ALA A 48 18.21 4.38 4.46
N GLU A 49 18.60 3.39 5.27
CA GLU A 49 18.94 3.59 6.68
C GLU A 49 20.16 4.51 6.86
N ASP A 50 21.18 4.34 6.01
CA ASP A 50 22.38 5.19 6.04
C ASP A 50 22.06 6.64 5.65
N ALA A 51 21.25 6.81 4.60
CA ALA A 51 20.75 8.13 4.19
C ALA A 51 19.96 8.80 5.33
N ILE A 52 19.06 8.09 6.01
CA ILE A 52 18.33 8.63 7.17
C ILE A 52 19.33 9.10 8.24
N ARG A 53 20.29 8.26 8.63
CA ARG A 53 21.21 8.58 9.73
C ARG A 53 22.09 9.79 9.44
N ASN A 54 22.54 9.95 8.21
CA ASN A 54 23.45 11.02 7.83
C ASN A 54 22.74 12.30 7.36
N LEU A 55 21.55 12.19 6.76
CA LEU A 55 20.80 13.35 6.23
C LEU A 55 19.75 13.90 7.20
N HIS A 56 19.41 13.16 8.26
CA HIS A 56 18.53 13.68 9.29
C HIS A 56 19.19 14.89 9.99
N HIS A 57 18.49 16.02 10.01
CA HIS A 57 18.96 17.34 10.44
C HIS A 57 20.05 17.97 9.57
N TYR A 58 20.25 17.49 8.35
CA TYR A 58 21.17 18.12 7.40
C TYR A 58 20.73 19.55 7.08
N LYS A 59 21.69 20.48 7.02
CA LYS A 59 21.40 21.90 6.82
C LYS A 59 21.37 22.21 5.32
N LEU A 60 20.17 22.30 4.75
CA LEU A 60 19.92 22.65 3.35
C LEU A 60 19.33 24.06 3.28
N HIS A 61 19.95 24.97 2.51
CA HIS A 61 19.54 26.38 2.38
C HIS A 61 19.28 27.07 3.73
N GLY A 62 20.09 26.73 4.75
CA GLY A 62 19.95 27.29 6.10
C GLY A 62 18.90 26.63 6.99
N VAL A 63 18.10 25.69 6.46
CA VAL A 63 17.05 24.95 7.19
C VAL A 63 17.51 23.51 7.44
N ASN A 64 17.23 22.98 8.63
CA ASN A 64 17.52 21.59 8.95
C ASN A 64 16.41 20.68 8.42
N ILE A 65 16.72 19.83 7.45
CA ILE A 65 15.77 18.87 6.88
C ILE A 65 15.58 17.69 7.83
N ASN A 66 14.40 17.08 7.82
CA ASN A 66 14.08 15.94 8.68
C ASN A 66 13.88 14.70 7.82
N VAL A 67 14.81 13.75 7.85
CA VAL A 67 14.73 12.52 7.05
C VAL A 67 14.31 11.37 7.95
N GLU A 68 13.26 10.65 7.57
CA GLU A 68 12.74 9.50 8.31
C GLU A 68 12.31 8.39 7.35
N ALA A 69 12.30 7.14 7.83
CA ALA A 69 11.66 6.06 7.09
C ALA A 69 10.14 6.35 7.00
N SER A 70 9.61 6.44 5.79
CA SER A 70 8.19 6.70 5.61
C SER A 70 7.40 5.50 6.12
N LYS A 71 6.59 5.71 7.16
CA LYS A 71 5.68 4.69 7.71
C LYS A 71 4.52 4.36 6.77
N ASN A 72 4.47 4.99 5.60
CA ASN A 72 3.47 4.67 4.61
C ASN A 72 3.86 3.33 3.98
N LYS A 73 3.42 2.24 4.65
CA LYS A 73 3.34 0.90 4.08
C LYS A 73 2.89 1.10 2.63
N SER A 74 3.77 0.70 1.71
CA SER A 74 3.48 0.66 0.28
C SER A 74 2.04 0.19 0.10
N LYS A 75 1.31 0.82 -0.83
CA LYS A 75 -0.10 0.56 -1.15
C LYS A 75 -0.37 -0.84 -1.72
N THR A 76 0.33 -1.87 -1.26
CA THR A 76 -0.14 -3.24 -1.30
C THR A 76 -1.02 -3.41 -0.07
N SER A 77 -2.34 -3.41 -0.29
CA SER A 77 -3.23 -3.65 0.82
C SER A 77 -3.07 -5.09 1.27
N THR A 78 -2.54 -5.25 2.47
CA THR A 78 -2.50 -6.54 3.17
C THR A 78 -3.88 -6.98 3.63
N LYS A 79 -4.94 -6.19 3.37
CA LYS A 79 -6.31 -6.49 3.72
C LYS A 79 -7.07 -7.07 2.52
N LEU A 80 -7.57 -8.27 2.72
CA LEU A 80 -8.33 -9.09 1.81
C LEU A 80 -9.80 -9.01 2.18
N HIS A 81 -10.67 -9.05 1.19
CA HIS A 81 -12.11 -9.23 1.35
C HIS A 81 -12.51 -10.56 0.72
N VAL A 82 -13.16 -11.38 1.52
CA VAL A 82 -13.64 -12.70 1.17
C VAL A 82 -15.16 -12.63 1.15
N GLY A 83 -15.76 -12.71 -0.02
CA GLY A 83 -17.22 -12.66 -0.17
C GLY A 83 -17.87 -14.04 -0.22
N ASN A 84 -19.20 -14.07 -0.13
CA ASN A 84 -20.01 -15.28 -0.32
C ASN A 84 -19.63 -16.44 0.63
N ILE A 85 -19.22 -16.09 1.84
CA ILE A 85 -18.85 -17.07 2.86
C ILE A 85 -20.13 -17.74 3.37
N SER A 86 -20.07 -19.04 3.61
CA SER A 86 -21.17 -19.75 4.25
C SER A 86 -21.40 -19.21 5.66
N PRO A 87 -22.65 -18.97 6.12
CA PRO A 87 -22.93 -18.58 7.50
C PRO A 87 -22.51 -19.65 8.53
N THR A 88 -22.23 -20.88 8.07
CA THR A 88 -21.67 -21.97 8.89
C THR A 88 -20.14 -21.93 8.99
N CYS A 89 -19.47 -21.07 8.22
CA CYS A 89 -18.01 -20.97 8.22
C CYS A 89 -17.54 -20.23 9.47
N THR A 90 -16.59 -20.83 10.18
CA THR A 90 -16.04 -20.22 11.40
C THR A 90 -14.79 -19.41 11.06
N ASN A 91 -14.59 -18.29 11.78
CA ASN A 91 -13.40 -17.45 11.65
C ASN A 91 -12.09 -18.25 11.72
N LYS A 92 -12.07 -19.29 12.56
CA LYS A 92 -10.95 -20.22 12.73
C LYS A 92 -10.64 -21.03 11.46
N GLU A 93 -11.66 -21.50 10.74
CA GLU A 93 -11.47 -22.29 9.52
C GLU A 93 -10.96 -21.41 8.38
N LEU A 94 -11.56 -20.23 8.23
CA LEU A 94 -11.12 -19.24 7.25
C LEU A 94 -9.67 -18.83 7.53
N ARG A 95 -9.37 -18.45 8.78
CA ARG A 95 -8.01 -18.08 9.20
C ARG A 95 -7.00 -19.19 8.92
N ALA A 96 -7.32 -20.45 9.23
CA ALA A 96 -6.43 -21.57 8.96
C ALA A 96 -6.12 -21.74 7.45
N LYS A 97 -7.07 -21.43 6.58
CA LYS A 97 -6.84 -21.42 5.12
C LYS A 97 -5.92 -20.30 4.67
N PHE A 98 -6.07 -19.09 5.21
CA PHE A 98 -5.17 -17.98 4.91
C PHE A 98 -3.78 -18.17 5.55
N GLU A 99 -3.69 -18.85 6.69
CA GLU A 99 -2.43 -19.22 7.34
C GLU A 99 -1.57 -20.19 6.52
N GLU A 100 -2.13 -20.89 5.52
CA GLU A 100 -1.37 -21.72 4.58
C GLU A 100 -0.50 -20.90 3.63
N TYR A 101 -0.90 -19.65 3.36
CA TYR A 101 -0.16 -18.72 2.49
C TYR A 101 0.75 -17.79 3.27
N GLY A 102 0.37 -17.40 4.49
CA GLY A 102 1.20 -16.56 5.34
C GLY A 102 0.57 -16.19 6.68
N PRO A 103 1.35 -15.55 7.57
CA PRO A 103 0.86 -15.15 8.89
C PRO A 103 -0.28 -14.14 8.79
N VAL A 104 -1.44 -14.54 9.35
CA VAL A 104 -2.65 -13.70 9.44
C VAL A 104 -2.61 -12.89 10.72
N ILE A 105 -2.62 -11.56 10.58
CA ILE A 105 -2.72 -10.61 11.69
C ILE A 105 -4.14 -10.60 12.26
N GLU A 106 -5.14 -10.48 11.39
CA GLU A 106 -6.53 -10.26 11.80
C GLU A 106 -7.48 -10.97 10.81
N CYS A 107 -8.58 -11.50 11.33
CA CYS A 107 -9.62 -12.12 10.52
C CYS A 107 -10.96 -11.78 11.17
N ASP A 108 -11.86 -11.15 10.43
CA ASP A 108 -13.18 -10.75 10.90
C ASP A 108 -14.25 -11.19 9.91
N ILE A 109 -15.20 -11.99 10.39
CA ILE A 109 -16.35 -12.42 9.57
C ILE A 109 -17.53 -11.53 9.91
N VAL A 110 -18.11 -10.89 8.90
CA VAL A 110 -19.29 -10.04 8.99
C VAL A 110 -20.37 -10.64 8.08
N LYS A 111 -21.29 -11.39 8.70
CA LYS A 111 -22.45 -12.01 8.03
C LYS A 111 -22.03 -12.98 6.91
N ASP A 112 -22.05 -12.51 5.66
CA ASP A 112 -21.82 -13.26 4.42
C ASP A 112 -20.47 -12.93 3.75
N TYR A 113 -19.66 -12.08 4.38
CA TYR A 113 -18.30 -11.74 3.94
C TYR A 113 -17.33 -11.68 5.12
N ALA A 114 -16.03 -11.67 4.83
CA ALA A 114 -14.98 -11.52 5.83
C ALA A 114 -13.85 -10.63 5.34
N PHE A 115 -13.14 -10.06 6.30
CA PHE A 115 -11.91 -9.33 6.08
C PHE A 115 -10.75 -10.08 6.71
N VAL A 116 -9.70 -10.32 5.93
CA VAL A 116 -8.48 -10.97 6.40
C VAL A 116 -7.32 -10.01 6.22
N HIS A 117 -6.53 -9.78 7.26
CA HIS A 117 -5.35 -8.93 7.23
C HIS A 117 -4.11 -9.82 7.33
N MET A 118 -3.33 -9.88 6.27
CA MET A 118 -2.04 -10.57 6.23
C MET A 118 -0.93 -9.70 6.81
N GLU A 119 0.13 -10.32 7.33
CA GLU A 119 1.32 -9.58 7.72
C GLU A 119 2.07 -9.03 6.50
N ARG A 120 2.06 -9.79 5.41
CA ARG A 120 2.82 -9.52 4.20
C ARG A 120 1.91 -9.36 3.00
N ALA A 121 2.30 -8.43 2.13
CA ALA A 121 1.61 -8.16 0.89
C ALA A 121 1.76 -9.30 -0.13
N GLU A 122 2.94 -9.92 -0.19
CA GLU A 122 3.23 -11.03 -1.10
C GLU A 122 2.33 -12.22 -0.80
N ASP A 123 2.22 -12.59 0.48
CA ASP A 123 1.35 -13.67 0.95
C ASP A 123 -0.13 -13.38 0.68
N ALA A 124 -0.55 -12.10 0.77
CA ALA A 124 -1.92 -11.70 0.43
C ALA A 124 -2.24 -11.93 -1.06
N VAL A 125 -1.31 -11.62 -1.96
CA VAL A 125 -1.48 -11.82 -3.41
C VAL A 125 -1.55 -13.31 -3.74
N GLU A 126 -0.70 -14.13 -3.13
CA GLU A 126 -0.72 -15.59 -3.33
C GLU A 126 -2.00 -16.21 -2.74
N ALA A 127 -2.47 -15.73 -1.59
CA ALA A 127 -3.73 -16.16 -1.02
C ALA A 127 -4.92 -15.83 -1.94
N ILE A 128 -4.93 -14.67 -2.59
CA ILE A 128 -5.96 -14.34 -3.59
C ILE A 128 -5.91 -15.32 -4.75
N ARG A 129 -4.74 -15.55 -5.32
CA ARG A 129 -4.59 -16.43 -6.48
C ARG A 129 -4.98 -17.88 -6.19
N GLY A 130 -4.72 -18.35 -4.97
CA GLY A 130 -5.02 -19.71 -4.57
C GLY A 130 -6.44 -19.92 -4.04
N LEU A 131 -7.03 -18.90 -3.40
CA LEU A 131 -8.34 -19.00 -2.76
C LEU A 131 -9.48 -18.36 -3.57
N ASP A 132 -9.17 -17.49 -4.54
CA ASP A 132 -10.20 -16.90 -5.39
C ASP A 132 -10.93 -17.98 -6.20
N ASN A 133 -12.26 -17.94 -6.15
CA ASN A 133 -13.15 -18.93 -6.75
C ASN A 133 -13.00 -20.36 -6.21
N THR A 134 -12.50 -20.53 -4.99
CA THR A 134 -12.50 -21.85 -4.34
C THR A 134 -13.87 -22.20 -3.77
N GLU A 135 -14.26 -23.47 -3.91
CA GLU A 135 -15.47 -23.99 -3.27
C GLU A 135 -15.18 -24.25 -1.79
N PHE A 136 -15.81 -23.45 -0.92
CA PHE A 136 -15.74 -23.60 0.53
C PHE A 136 -17.15 -23.88 1.07
N GLN A 137 -17.34 -25.06 1.67
CA GLN A 137 -18.63 -25.51 2.21
C GLN A 137 -19.79 -25.44 1.19
N GLY A 138 -19.53 -25.79 -0.07
CA GLY A 138 -20.53 -25.80 -1.16
C GLY A 138 -20.91 -24.42 -1.71
N LYS A 139 -20.14 -23.38 -1.38
CA LYS A 139 -20.24 -22.05 -1.98
C LYS A 139 -18.91 -21.64 -2.60
N ILE A 140 -18.97 -21.00 -3.76
CA ILE A 140 -17.78 -20.40 -4.39
C ILE A 140 -17.44 -19.12 -3.65
N THR A 141 -16.23 -19.05 -3.11
CA THR A 141 -15.79 -17.96 -2.24
C THR A 141 -14.84 -17.05 -3.01
N PRO A 142 -15.30 -15.90 -3.54
CA PRO A 142 -14.41 -14.94 -4.20
C PRO A 142 -13.53 -14.25 -3.16
N VAL A 143 -12.22 -14.20 -3.43
CA VAL A 143 -11.22 -13.55 -2.57
C VAL A 143 -10.61 -12.39 -3.34
N THR A 144 -10.66 -11.19 -2.76
CA THR A 144 -10.30 -9.95 -3.47
C THR A 144 -9.45 -9.04 -2.61
N GLU A 145 -8.46 -8.40 -3.22
CA GLU A 145 -7.67 -7.32 -2.63
C GLU A 145 -8.57 -6.12 -2.32
N VAL A 146 -8.54 -5.61 -1.08
CA VAL A 146 -9.25 -4.38 -0.72
C VAL A 146 -8.27 -3.25 -0.74
N TYR A 147 -8.30 -2.38 -1.74
CA TYR A 147 -7.54 -1.14 -1.64
C TYR A 147 -8.18 -0.23 -0.59
N CYS A 148 -7.57 -0.13 0.58
CA CYS A 148 -7.96 0.88 1.57
C CYS A 148 -7.55 2.25 1.03
N CYS A 149 -8.40 2.82 0.18
CA CYS A 149 -8.26 4.20 -0.27
C CYS A 149 -8.80 5.08 0.86
N CYS A 150 -7.95 5.45 1.81
CA CYS A 150 -8.33 6.41 2.85
C CYS A 150 -8.45 7.79 2.20
N ASN A 151 -9.63 8.10 1.66
CA ASN A 151 -10.06 9.45 1.34
C ASN A 151 -11.26 9.77 2.23
N LYS A 152 -11.05 10.64 3.22
CA LYS A 152 -12.10 11.15 4.13
C LYS A 152 -12.91 10.08 4.90
N GLY A 153 -12.31 8.94 5.26
CA GLY A 153 -12.94 7.98 6.18
C GLY A 153 -13.85 6.92 5.55
N HIS A 154 -13.85 6.75 4.23
CA HIS A 154 -14.59 5.69 3.54
C HIS A 154 -13.67 4.58 3.02
N ILE A 155 -14.07 3.32 3.23
CA ILE A 155 -13.38 2.12 2.74
C ILE A 155 -14.07 1.66 1.44
N TYR A 156 -13.31 1.57 0.34
CA TYR A 156 -13.82 1.11 -0.96
C TYR A 156 -13.29 -0.29 -1.27
N ILE A 157 -14.19 -1.24 -1.58
CA ILE A 157 -13.83 -2.59 -2.03
C ILE A 157 -13.91 -2.61 -3.56
N ILE A 158 -12.77 -2.68 -4.25
CA ILE A 158 -12.71 -2.71 -5.72
C ILE A 158 -12.52 -4.16 -6.17
N LYS A 159 -13.53 -4.75 -6.80
CA LYS A 159 -13.42 -6.05 -7.46
C LYS A 159 -12.91 -5.83 -8.88
N ASN A 160 -11.76 -6.41 -9.22
CA ASN A 160 -11.07 -6.27 -10.52
C ASN A 160 -10.53 -4.86 -10.81
N CYS A 161 -9.40 -4.52 -10.19
CA CYS A 161 -8.44 -3.67 -10.89
C CYS A 161 -7.74 -4.54 -11.94
N ASN A 162 -8.26 -4.59 -13.16
CA ASN A 162 -7.44 -4.88 -14.32
C ASN A 162 -6.55 -3.64 -14.54
N LEU A 163 -5.68 -3.36 -13.56
CA LEU A 163 -4.65 -2.34 -13.65
C LEU A 163 -3.59 -2.96 -14.54
N ILE A 164 -3.75 -2.80 -15.85
CA ILE A 164 -2.58 -2.86 -16.72
C ILE A 164 -1.60 -1.88 -16.10
N LEU A 165 -0.47 -2.42 -15.63
CA LEU A 165 0.70 -1.69 -15.15
C LEU A 165 1.06 -0.66 -16.21
N GLY A 166 0.50 0.53 -16.07
CA GLY A 166 0.73 1.67 -16.93
C GLY A 166 1.37 2.75 -16.07
N SER A 167 2.70 2.69 -15.96
CA SER A 167 3.51 3.77 -15.42
C SER A 167 3.20 5.05 -16.19
N ARG A 168 2.35 5.92 -15.65
CA ARG A 168 2.31 7.34 -16.03
C ARG A 168 2.20 8.21 -14.80
N LYS A 169 3.28 8.94 -14.57
CA LYS A 169 3.31 10.21 -13.83
C LYS A 169 2.27 11.15 -14.41
N THR A 170 1.49 11.81 -13.56
CA THR A 170 1.16 13.24 -13.68
C THR A 170 0.32 13.65 -12.46
N GLU A 171 0.76 14.74 -11.84
CA GLU A 171 -0.03 15.59 -10.95
C GLU A 171 -1.45 15.86 -11.48
N ASP A 172 -2.38 16.09 -10.54
CA ASP A 172 -3.69 16.68 -10.76
C ASP A 172 -4.57 16.05 -11.86
N VAL A 173 -5.32 15.00 -11.51
CA VAL A 173 -6.52 14.62 -12.26
C VAL A 173 -7.69 14.48 -11.30
N GLU A 174 -8.54 15.51 -11.33
CA GLU A 174 -9.94 15.42 -10.93
C GLU A 174 -10.56 14.13 -11.45
N MET A 175 -11.23 13.43 -10.53
CA MET A 175 -12.47 12.67 -10.76
C MET A 175 -12.89 12.55 -12.23
N SER A 176 -12.34 11.59 -12.97
CA SER A 176 -12.96 11.07 -14.18
C SER A 176 -12.28 9.77 -14.60
N TYR A 177 -13.06 8.87 -15.20
CA TYR A 177 -12.64 7.55 -15.68
C TYR A 177 -12.40 6.47 -14.61
N VAL A 178 -13.47 6.22 -13.84
CA VAL A 178 -13.94 4.85 -13.66
C VAL A 178 -14.34 4.30 -15.05
N ALA A 179 -13.37 3.82 -15.83
CA ALA A 179 -13.66 3.05 -17.03
C ALA A 179 -13.96 1.62 -16.60
N ASN A 180 -15.25 1.31 -16.39
CA ASN A 180 -15.76 -0.03 -16.12
C ASN A 180 -15.33 -0.71 -14.80
N CYS A 181 -15.29 0.01 -13.67
CA CYS A 181 -15.38 -0.68 -12.37
C CYS A 181 -16.84 -0.73 -11.92
N THR A 182 -17.39 -1.94 -11.82
CA THR A 182 -18.66 -2.18 -11.13
C THR A 182 -18.42 -1.97 -9.63
N ILE A 183 -18.84 -0.82 -9.11
CA ILE A 183 -18.86 -0.54 -7.67
C ILE A 183 -19.81 -1.54 -7.03
N LEU A 184 -19.28 -2.47 -6.23
CA LEU A 184 -20.11 -3.54 -5.67
C LEU A 184 -20.90 -3.09 -4.43
N ASN A 185 -20.37 -2.18 -3.60
CA ASN A 185 -21.09 -1.51 -2.51
C ASN A 185 -20.24 -0.39 -1.87
N VAL A 186 -20.91 0.65 -1.38
CA VAL A 186 -20.34 1.67 -0.49
C VAL A 186 -20.68 1.26 0.94
N LEU A 187 -19.68 0.97 1.77
CA LEU A 187 -19.87 0.81 3.21
C LEU A 187 -19.65 2.18 3.87
N PHE A 188 -20.70 2.69 4.53
CA PHE A 188 -20.66 3.86 5.39
C PHE A 188 -20.06 3.52 6.75
#